data_AF-A0A1A0KRE3-F1
#
_entry.id   AF-A0A1A0KRE3-F1
#
_cell.length_a   1.000
_cell.length_b   1.000
_cell.length_c   1.000
_cell.angle_alpha   90.00
_cell.angle_beta   90.00
_cell.angle_gamma   90.00
#
_symmetry.space_group_name_H-M   'P 1'
#
loop_
_entity.id
_entity.type
_entity.pdbx_description
1 polymer ?
#
loop_
_entity_poly.entity_id
_entity_poly.type
_entity_poly.pdbx_seq_one_letter_code
_entity_poly.pdbx_strand_id
1 'polypeptide(L)'
;MTSQGAPDHDPADPTRTTAPADETQPVGEVVDGELLDADVVETPSPTSTSPASTSPAYTTISSPTHIDPDYSEQGVPSFDFVRDKIEKRISTAIGSQELAEGTPEGQGVDDMMRKRDEAAKKKLEEIRKSMGS
;
A
#
# COMPACT_ATOMS: atom_id res chain seq x y z
N MET A 1 35.21 -49.78 -12.69
CA MET A 1 34.56 -48.47 -12.82
C MET A 1 33.22 -48.58 -12.08
N THR A 2 33.27 -48.42 -10.75
CA THR A 2 32.57 -47.38 -9.94
C THR A 2 31.05 -47.59 -9.89
N SER A 3 30.51 -48.17 -8.80
CA SER A 3 29.89 -47.49 -7.61
C SER A 3 28.63 -46.69 -7.98
N GLN A 4 27.53 -46.59 -7.24
CA GLN A 4 27.14 -46.84 -5.84
C GLN A 4 25.61 -46.62 -5.85
N GLY A 5 24.78 -47.46 -5.24
CA GLY A 5 24.15 -47.11 -3.95
C GLY A 5 22.81 -46.39 -4.11
N ALA A 6 21.74 -47.07 -3.70
CA ALA A 6 20.48 -46.44 -3.32
C ALA A 6 20.74 -45.28 -2.34
N PRO A 7 19.90 -44.23 -2.28
CA PRO A 7 20.01 -43.26 -1.20
C PRO A 7 19.65 -43.97 0.11
N ASP A 8 20.70 -44.34 0.86
CA ASP A 8 20.65 -44.67 2.26
C ASP A 8 19.90 -43.54 2.97
N HIS A 9 18.67 -43.84 3.42
CA HIS A 9 17.93 -42.95 4.29
C HIS A 9 18.50 -43.14 5.70
N ASP A 10 19.58 -42.42 6.00
CA ASP A 10 20.21 -42.40 7.32
C ASP A 10 19.18 -41.97 8.39
N PRO A 11 18.84 -42.83 9.37
CA PRO A 11 17.74 -42.57 10.31
C PRO A 11 18.15 -41.75 11.55
N ALA A 12 19.24 -40.95 11.50
CA ALA A 12 19.79 -40.33 12.71
C ALA A 12 20.16 -38.84 12.59
N ASP A 13 19.40 -38.02 11.85
CA ASP A 13 19.43 -36.56 12.05
C ASP A 13 18.29 -36.10 12.99
N PRO A 14 18.57 -35.78 14.27
CA PRO A 14 17.55 -35.31 15.21
C PRO A 14 17.13 -33.85 14.98
N THR A 15 17.63 -33.16 13.95
CA THR A 15 17.28 -31.76 13.67
C THR A 15 16.30 -31.56 12.53
N ARG A 16 15.87 -32.64 11.85
CA ARG A 16 14.72 -32.57 10.96
C ARG A 16 13.43 -32.51 11.79
N THR A 17 13.04 -31.31 12.18
CA THR A 17 11.68 -30.97 12.60
C THR A 17 10.72 -31.32 11.44
N THR A 18 10.28 -32.57 11.43
CA THR A 18 9.00 -32.98 10.86
C THR A 18 7.94 -32.49 11.83
N ALA A 19 7.20 -31.44 11.44
CA ALA A 19 5.97 -31.07 12.11
C ALA A 19 4.93 -32.20 11.88
N PRO A 20 4.22 -32.67 12.91
CA PRO A 20 3.17 -33.66 12.75
C PRO A 20 1.99 -33.05 11.98
N ALA A 21 1.52 -33.80 10.99
CA ALA A 21 0.19 -33.64 10.45
C ALA A 21 -0.85 -34.00 11.51
N ASP A 22 -1.97 -33.27 11.46
CA ASP A 22 -3.26 -33.55 12.10
C ASP A 22 -3.44 -33.12 13.57
N GLU A 23 -3.96 -31.91 13.77
CA GLU A 23 -5.18 -31.65 14.57
C GLU A 23 -5.52 -30.14 14.54
N THR A 24 -6.60 -29.83 13.82
CA THR A 24 -7.58 -28.76 14.05
C THR A 24 -7.09 -27.52 14.81
N GLN A 25 -6.56 -26.52 14.09
CA GLN A 25 -6.69 -25.15 14.56
C GLN A 25 -8.15 -24.72 14.40
N PRO A 26 -8.75 -23.99 15.37
CA PRO A 26 -10.07 -23.40 15.15
C PRO A 26 -9.90 -22.34 14.06
N VAL A 27 -10.20 -22.71 12.83
CA VAL A 27 -10.57 -21.77 11.77
C VAL A 27 -11.60 -20.85 12.39
N GLY A 28 -11.29 -19.56 12.44
CA GLY A 28 -12.21 -18.55 12.93
C GLY A 28 -13.57 -18.81 12.29
N GLU A 29 -14.59 -18.85 13.15
CA GLU A 29 -15.99 -19.02 12.79
C GLU A 29 -16.27 -18.35 11.45
N VAL A 30 -16.48 -19.16 10.41
CA VAL A 30 -17.08 -18.68 9.19
C VAL A 30 -18.47 -18.27 9.60
N VAL A 31 -18.64 -16.98 9.90
CA VAL A 31 -19.97 -16.38 10.01
C VAL A 31 -20.65 -16.79 8.72
N ASP A 32 -21.72 -17.57 8.82
CA ASP A 32 -22.56 -17.96 7.69
C ASP A 32 -22.99 -16.67 6.99
N GLY A 33 -22.18 -16.28 6.00
CA GLY A 33 -22.43 -15.13 5.17
C GLY A 33 -23.62 -15.51 4.32
N GLU A 34 -24.79 -15.09 4.75
CA GLU A 34 -25.99 -15.08 3.91
C GLU A 34 -25.58 -14.49 2.56
N LEU A 35 -25.52 -15.34 1.53
CA LEU A 35 -25.26 -14.91 0.17
C LEU A 35 -26.46 -14.06 -0.24
N LEU A 36 -26.28 -12.74 -0.16
CA LEU A 36 -27.27 -11.78 -0.61
C LEU A 36 -27.48 -11.98 -2.12
N ASP A 37 -28.70 -12.32 -2.52
CA ASP A 37 -29.08 -12.36 -3.94
C ASP A 37 -29.07 -10.92 -4.48
N ALA A 38 -28.16 -10.66 -5.41
CA ALA A 38 -28.04 -9.34 -6.02
C ALA A 38 -29.09 -9.22 -7.12
N ASP A 39 -30.33 -8.88 -6.74
CA ASP A 39 -31.32 -8.42 -7.71
C ASP A 39 -30.75 -7.20 -8.45
N VAL A 40 -30.68 -7.31 -9.78
CA VAL A 40 -30.16 -6.23 -10.61
C VAL A 40 -31.15 -5.07 -10.56
N VAL A 41 -30.76 -3.98 -9.89
CA VAL A 41 -31.54 -2.75 -9.93
C VAL A 41 -31.52 -2.23 -11.36
N GLU A 42 -32.69 -2.18 -12.00
CA GLU A 42 -32.85 -1.53 -13.29
C GLU A 42 -32.42 -0.06 -13.16
N THR A 43 -31.26 0.25 -13.74
CA THR A 43 -30.72 1.61 -13.71
C THR A 43 -31.55 2.47 -14.65
N PRO A 44 -32.17 3.57 -14.19
CA PRO A 44 -32.77 4.51 -15.12
C PRO A 44 -31.65 5.08 -15.99
N SER A 45 -31.85 4.98 -17.31
CA SER A 45 -31.00 5.58 -18.34
C SER A 45 -30.49 6.96 -17.90
N PRO A 46 -29.18 7.26 -18.01
CA PRO A 46 -28.65 8.53 -17.57
C PRO A 46 -29.23 9.63 -18.47
N THR A 47 -30.24 10.33 -17.95
CA THR A 47 -30.59 11.63 -18.49
C THR A 47 -29.41 12.55 -18.17
N SER A 48 -28.68 12.88 -19.22
CA SER A 48 -27.55 13.79 -19.26
C SER A 48 -27.88 15.09 -18.52
N THR A 49 -27.31 15.28 -17.33
CA THR A 49 -26.88 16.57 -16.78
C THR A 49 -26.06 16.28 -15.52
N SER A 50 -24.73 16.35 -15.64
CA SER A 50 -23.80 16.40 -14.51
C SER A 50 -22.71 17.42 -14.84
N PRO A 51 -22.31 18.31 -13.91
CA PRO A 51 -21.39 19.40 -14.19
C PRO A 51 -20.00 18.87 -14.53
N ALA A 52 -19.31 19.57 -15.45
CA ALA A 52 -18.04 19.17 -16.02
C ALA A 52 -16.94 18.98 -14.95
N SER A 53 -16.71 17.72 -14.56
CA SER A 53 -15.45 17.28 -13.95
C SER A 53 -14.35 17.34 -15.00
N THR A 54 -13.48 18.34 -14.90
CA THR A 54 -12.27 18.43 -15.71
C THR A 54 -11.18 17.56 -15.08
N SER A 55 -11.37 16.24 -15.13
CA SER A 55 -10.30 15.28 -14.87
C SER A 55 -9.51 15.09 -16.17
N PRO A 56 -8.17 15.10 -16.18
CA PRO A 56 -7.44 14.74 -17.38
C PRO A 56 -7.76 13.28 -17.69
N ALA A 57 -8.37 13.05 -18.84
CA ALA A 57 -8.67 11.71 -19.32
C ALA A 57 -7.35 10.94 -19.49
N TYR A 58 -7.07 9.98 -18.61
CA TYR A 58 -6.14 8.92 -18.95
C TYR A 58 -6.94 7.89 -19.75
N THR A 59 -6.96 8.07 -21.07
CA THR A 59 -7.56 7.09 -21.99
C THR A 59 -6.67 5.86 -22.00
N THR A 60 -7.11 4.78 -21.37
CA THR A 60 -6.62 3.44 -21.72
C THR A 60 -7.83 2.57 -22.05
N ILE A 61 -8.40 2.83 -23.22
CA ILE A 61 -9.19 1.83 -23.94
C ILE A 61 -8.23 1.28 -24.99
N SER A 62 -7.52 0.21 -24.65
CA SER A 62 -6.65 -0.51 -25.58
C SER A 62 -7.48 -1.07 -26.71
N SER A 63 -7.63 -0.30 -27.79
CA SER A 63 -7.78 -0.90 -29.12
C SER A 63 -6.48 -1.64 -29.43
N PRO A 64 -6.52 -2.91 -29.88
CA PRO A 64 -5.37 -3.80 -30.00
C PRO A 64 -4.34 -3.40 -31.08
N THR A 65 -4.40 -2.16 -31.58
CA THR A 65 -3.57 -1.67 -32.68
C THR A 65 -2.89 -0.33 -32.38
N HIS A 66 -3.22 0.36 -31.28
CA HIS A 66 -2.50 1.57 -30.89
C HIS A 66 -1.53 1.23 -29.75
N ILE A 67 -0.26 1.06 -30.10
CA ILE A 67 0.82 1.07 -29.11
C ILE A 67 1.01 2.54 -28.71
N ASP A 68 0.82 2.83 -27.43
CA ASP A 68 1.12 4.14 -26.85
C ASP A 68 2.64 4.34 -26.93
N PRO A 69 3.17 5.45 -27.49
CA PRO A 69 4.62 5.68 -27.58
C PRO A 69 5.34 5.61 -26.22
N ASP A 70 4.61 5.78 -25.12
CA ASP A 70 5.14 5.67 -23.76
C ASP A 70 5.36 4.22 -23.29
N TYR A 71 4.85 3.23 -24.04
CA TYR A 71 4.89 1.81 -23.71
C TYR A 71 5.41 0.95 -24.87
N SER A 72 6.26 -0.02 -24.56
CA SER A 72 6.65 -1.05 -25.54
C SER A 72 5.48 -1.96 -25.90
N GLU A 73 5.63 -2.76 -26.96
CA GLU A 73 4.63 -3.74 -27.39
C GLU A 73 4.31 -4.79 -26.31
N GLN A 74 5.24 -5.04 -25.38
CA GLN A 74 5.07 -5.92 -24.22
C GLN A 74 4.44 -5.20 -23.02
N GLY A 75 4.03 -3.93 -23.18
CA GLY A 75 3.43 -3.12 -22.13
C GLY A 75 4.43 -2.58 -21.09
N VAL A 76 5.74 -2.70 -21.33
CA VAL A 76 6.76 -2.13 -20.44
C VAL A 76 6.89 -0.63 -20.73
N PRO A 77 6.76 0.26 -19.73
CA PRO A 77 6.89 1.70 -19.93
C PRO A 77 8.33 2.08 -20.30
N SER A 78 8.47 3.13 -21.13
CA SER A 78 9.77 3.69 -21.47
C SER A 78 10.43 4.36 -20.26
N PHE A 79 11.77 4.47 -20.28
CA PHE A 79 12.50 5.13 -19.21
C PHE A 79 12.11 6.61 -19.06
N ASP A 80 11.95 7.30 -20.19
CA ASP A 80 11.56 8.72 -20.21
C ASP A 80 10.17 8.91 -19.63
N PHE A 81 9.22 8.03 -19.95
CA PHE A 81 7.87 8.10 -19.38
C PHE A 81 7.88 7.91 -17.85
N VAL A 82 8.65 6.94 -17.34
CA VAL A 82 8.79 6.73 -15.89
C VAL A 82 9.43 7.95 -15.24
N ARG A 83 10.47 8.51 -15.85
CA ARG A 83 11.15 9.71 -15.37
C ARG A 83 10.18 10.90 -15.29
N ASP A 84 9.51 11.22 -16.39
CA ASP A 84 8.53 12.31 -16.45
C ASP A 84 7.42 12.14 -15.42
N LYS A 85 6.95 10.90 -15.24
CA LYS A 85 5.92 10.58 -14.24
C LYS A 85 6.41 10.79 -12.81
N ILE A 86 7.66 10.46 -12.51
CA ILE A 86 8.27 10.70 -11.20
C ILE A 86 8.46 12.19 -10.98
N GLU A 87 9.01 12.92 -11.95
CA GLU A 87 9.21 14.37 -11.86
C GLU A 87 7.88 15.09 -11.60
N LYS A 88 6.84 14.78 -12.38
CA LYS A 88 5.48 15.32 -12.18
C LYS A 88 4.94 15.01 -10.78
N ARG A 89 5.10 13.80 -10.27
CA ARG A 89 4.63 13.43 -8.92
C ARG A 89 5.36 14.18 -7.84
N ILE A 90 6.68 14.33 -7.95
CA ILE A 90 7.48 15.05 -6.96
C ILE A 90 7.11 16.54 -6.96
N SER A 91 7.02 17.18 -8.13
CA SER A 91 6.62 18.59 -8.23
C SER A 91 5.24 18.84 -7.62
N THR A 92 4.26 17.97 -7.90
CA THR A 92 2.92 18.07 -7.31
C THR A 92 2.93 17.81 -5.82
N ALA A 93 3.67 16.80 -5.34
CA ALA A 93 3.74 16.47 -3.93
C ALA A 93 4.28 17.65 -3.11
N ILE A 94 5.36 18.28 -3.57
CA ILE A 94 5.94 19.46 -2.91
C ILE A 94 4.92 20.60 -2.85
N GLY A 95 4.29 20.95 -3.98
CA GLY A 95 3.26 22.01 -3.99
C GLY A 95 2.03 21.68 -3.14
N SER A 96 1.64 20.41 -3.07
CA SER A 96 0.51 19.97 -2.24
C SER A 96 0.81 20.03 -0.75
N GLN A 97 2.06 19.75 -0.36
CA GLN A 97 2.51 19.83 1.04
C GLN A 97 2.44 21.27 1.53
N GLU A 98 2.96 22.23 0.76
CA GLU A 98 2.89 23.66 1.10
C GLU A 98 1.43 24.13 1.28
N LEU A 99 0.54 23.66 0.40
CA LEU A 99 -0.88 24.00 0.50
C LEU A 99 -1.54 23.37 1.73
N ALA A 100 -1.20 22.12 2.04
CA ALA A 100 -1.72 21.40 3.21
C ALA A 100 -1.24 22.03 4.53
N GLU A 101 0.02 22.45 4.62
CA GLU A 101 0.58 23.15 5.78
C GLU A 101 -0.10 24.51 6.01
N GLY A 102 -0.51 25.19 4.93
CA GLY A 102 -1.26 26.45 5.01
C GLY A 102 -2.70 26.32 5.53
N THR A 103 -3.24 25.10 5.65
CA THR A 103 -4.60 24.88 6.16
C THR A 103 -4.69 25.05 7.68
N PRO A 104 -5.85 25.44 8.24
CA PRO A 104 -6.07 25.47 9.68
C PRO A 104 -5.81 24.12 10.36
N GLU A 105 -6.16 23.02 9.69
CA GLU A 105 -5.91 21.65 10.16
C GLU A 105 -4.41 21.35 10.19
N GLY A 106 -3.66 21.73 9.15
CA GLY A 106 -2.20 21.59 9.08
C GLY A 106 -1.50 22.33 10.23
N GLN A 107 -1.86 23.60 10.45
CA GLN A 107 -1.36 24.39 11.57
C GLN A 107 -1.68 23.77 12.94
N GLY A 108 -2.87 23.16 13.08
CA GLY A 108 -3.27 22.48 14.31
C GLY A 108 -2.41 21.25 14.63
N VAL A 109 -2.02 20.47 13.62
CA VAL A 109 -1.12 19.33 13.78
C VAL A 109 0.27 19.77 14.23
N ASP A 110 0.82 20.81 13.61
CA ASP A 110 2.12 21.38 13.99
C ASP A 110 2.12 21.89 15.44
N ASP A 111 1.05 22.58 15.84
CA ASP A 111 0.89 23.05 17.22
C ASP A 111 0.82 21.90 18.23
N MET A 112 0.15 20.79 17.88
CA MET A 112 0.10 19.60 18.73
C MET A 112 1.47 18.95 18.87
N MET A 113 2.22 18.81 17.77
CA MET A 113 3.59 18.28 17.79
C MET A 113 4.51 19.15 18.63
N ARG A 114 4.47 20.47 18.44
CA ARG A 114 5.24 21.44 19.23
C ARG A 114 4.93 21.33 20.73
N LYS A 115 3.65 21.29 21.10
CA LYS A 115 3.24 21.10 22.51
C LYS A 115 3.74 19.78 23.10
N ARG A 116 3.68 18.70 22.32
CA ARG A 116 4.23 17.39 22.72
C ARG A 116 5.74 17.48 22.96
N ASP A 117 6.47 18.13 22.08
CA ASP A 117 7.92 18.27 22.18
C ASP A 117 8.33 19.15 23.36
N GLU A 118 7.63 20.26 23.59
CA GLU A 118 7.81 21.10 24.78
C GLU A 118 7.56 20.33 26.07
N ALA A 119 6.47 19.53 26.12
CA ALA A 119 6.16 18.69 27.27
C ALA A 119 7.22 17.60 27.49
N ALA A 120 7.69 16.96 26.42
CA ALA A 120 8.75 15.96 26.47
C ALA A 120 10.06 16.58 26.99
N LYS A 121 10.47 17.74 26.46
CA LYS A 121 11.64 18.49 26.93
C LYS A 121 11.54 18.84 28.41
N LYS A 122 10.41 19.42 28.83
CA LYS A 122 10.15 19.74 30.24
C LYS A 122 10.25 18.51 31.14
N LYS A 123 9.72 17.37 30.70
CA LYS A 123 9.81 16.13 31.48
C LYS A 123 11.24 15.60 31.57
N LEU A 124 12.01 15.68 30.48
CA LEU A 124 13.43 15.32 30.48
C LEU A 124 14.25 16.22 31.41
N GLU A 125 13.96 17.51 31.46
CA GLU A 125 14.59 18.45 32.39
C GLU A 125 14.28 18.11 33.85
N GLU A 126 13.03 17.78 34.16
CA GLU A 126 12.61 17.32 35.48
C GLU A 126 13.37 16.06 35.90
N ILE A 127 13.46 15.06 35.01
CA ILE A 127 14.23 13.83 35.25
C ILE A 127 15.70 14.18 35.50
N ARG A 128 16.32 15.00 34.64
CA ARG A 128 17.73 15.42 34.80
C ARG A 128 17.96 16.08 36.16
N LYS A 129 17.06 16.95 36.60
CA LYS A 129 17.13 17.59 37.92
C LYS A 129 16.98 16.57 39.06
N SER A 130 16.09 15.59 38.92
CA SER A 130 15.89 14.55 39.94
C SER A 130 17.07 13.58 40.07
N MET A 131 17.83 13.41 38.99
CA MET A 131 19.01 12.52 38.93
C MET A 131 20.30 13.18 39.43
N GLY A 132 20.24 14.43 39.89
CA GLY A 132 21.39 15.19 40.37
C GLY A 132 21.84 16.23 39.35
N SER A 133 21.50 17.49 39.64
CA SER A 133 22.47 18.57 39.41
C SER A 133 23.65 18.40 40.35
#